data_AF-A0A382T4K4-F1
#
_entry.id   AF-A0A382T4K4-F1
#
_cell.length_a   1.000
_cell.length_b   1.000
_cell.length_c   1.000
_cell.angle_alpha   90.00
_cell.angle_beta   90.00
_cell.angle_gamma   90.00
#
_symmetry.space_group_name_H-M   'P 1'
#
loop_
_entity.id
_entity.type
_entity.pdbx_description
1 polymer ?
#
loop_
_entity_poly.entity_id
_entity_poly.type
_entity_poly.pdbx_seq_one_letter_code
_entity_poly.pdbx_strand_id
1 'polypeptide(L)' 'SPIDKIQTFDGVKYSARCGSWLMLRGSGTEPVLRIYAEGPTDKCVRKLLDQGQSIAEQTR' A
#
# COMPACT_ATOMS: atom_id res chain seq x y z
N SER A 1 -16.96 0.71 -5.67
CA SER A 1 -15.55 1.02 -5.33
C SER A 1 -14.64 0.10 -6.14
N PRO A 2 -13.52 0.58 -6.71
CA PRO A 2 -12.55 -0.26 -7.44
C PRO A 2 -11.79 -1.24 -6.51
N ILE A 3 -11.88 -1.04 -5.20
CA ILE A 3 -11.33 -1.91 -4.16
C ILE A 3 -12.21 -3.16 -4.01
N ASP A 4 -11.55 -4.31 -4.00
CA ASP A 4 -12.15 -5.62 -3.77
C ASP A 4 -12.11 -6.01 -2.29
N LYS A 5 -10.94 -5.82 -1.65
CA LYS A 5 -10.72 -6.27 -0.27
C LYS A 5 -9.80 -5.32 0.48
N ILE A 6 -10.08 -5.17 1.78
CA ILE A 6 -9.20 -4.51 2.74
C ILE A 6 -8.85 -5.52 3.83
N GLN A 7 -7.56 -5.63 4.17
CA GLN A 7 -7.07 -6.49 5.26
C GLN A 7 -6.28 -5.64 6.25
N THR A 8 -6.55 -5.79 7.55
CA THR A 8 -6.00 -4.92 8.61
C THR A 8 -5.26 -5.69 9.72
N PHE A 9 -4.91 -6.96 9.50
CA PHE A 9 -4.33 -7.82 10.54
C PHE A 9 -2.83 -7.55 10.81
N ASP A 10 -2.09 -7.08 9.80
CA ASP A 10 -0.65 -6.83 9.86
C ASP A 10 -0.30 -5.64 8.96
N GLY A 11 -0.60 -4.44 9.45
CA GLY A 11 -0.71 -3.25 8.60
C GLY A 11 -2.03 -3.20 7.85
N VAL A 12 -2.11 -2.38 6.80
CA VAL A 12 -3.32 -2.22 5.99
C VAL A 12 -2.99 -2.56 4.54
N LYS A 13 -3.66 -3.57 3.99
CA LYS A 13 -3.56 -3.98 2.59
C LYS A 13 -4.87 -3.68 1.86
N TYR A 14 -4.77 -2.95 0.76
CA TYR A 14 -5.84 -2.68 -0.20
C TYR A 14 -5.62 -3.53 -1.44
N SER A 15 -6.58 -4.38 -1.78
CA SER A 15 -6.56 -5.17 -3.01
C SER A 15 -7.64 -4.65 -3.97
N ALA A 16 -7.26 -4.36 -5.20
CA ALA A 16 -8.16 -3.95 -6.27
C ALA A 16 -8.67 -5.17 -7.05
N ARG A 17 -9.84 -5.02 -7.70
CA ARG A 17 -10.43 -6.09 -8.53
C ARG A 17 -9.58 -6.51 -9.72
N CYS A 18 -8.67 -5.65 -10.17
CA CYS A 18 -7.71 -5.94 -11.24
C CYS A 18 -6.46 -6.72 -10.76
N GLY A 19 -6.43 -7.15 -9.49
CA GLY A 19 -5.31 -7.90 -8.91
C GLY A 19 -4.19 -7.04 -8.34
N SER A 20 -4.13 -5.75 -8.67
CA SER A 20 -3.15 -4.83 -8.07
C SER A 20 -3.43 -4.61 -6.59
N TRP A 21 -2.39 -4.37 -5.80
CA TRP A 21 -2.55 -4.13 -4.37
C TRP A 21 -1.50 -3.15 -3.82
N LEU A 22 -1.86 -2.49 -2.71
CA LEU A 22 -1.01 -1.57 -1.94
C LEU A 22 -1.07 -1.99 -0.47
N MET A 23 0.07 -2.04 0.21
CA MET A 23 0.15 -2.39 1.63
C MET A 23 1.05 -1.43 2.38
N LEU A 24 0.54 -0.90 3.51
CA LEU A 24 1.30 -0.10 4.45
C LEU A 24 1.46 -0.89 5.76
N ARG A 25 2.68 -1.01 6.25
CA ARG A 25 2.98 -1.80 7.44
C ARG A 25 4.06 -1.13 8.28
N GLY A 26 3.76 -0.85 9.55
CA GLY A 26 4.78 -0.45 10.51
C GLY A 26 5.75 -1.61 10.79
N SER A 27 7.04 -1.33 10.88
CA SER A 27 8.00 -2.32 11.37
C SER A 27 7.81 -2.55 12.87
N GLY A 28 7.80 -3.81 13.30
CA GLY A 28 7.71 -4.15 14.73
C GLY A 28 9.02 -3.95 15.50
N THR A 29 10.15 -3.83 14.79
CA THR A 29 11.50 -3.78 15.40
C THR A 29 12.26 -2.49 15.10
N GLU A 30 11.78 -1.68 14.16
CA GLU A 30 12.47 -0.48 13.69
C GLU A 30 11.45 0.67 13.59
N PRO A 31 11.86 1.94 13.81
CA PRO A 31 10.96 3.09 13.68
C PRO A 31 10.75 3.47 12.21
N VAL A 32 10.31 2.52 11.38
CA VAL A 32 10.13 2.69 9.94
C VAL A 32 8.75 2.18 9.49
N LEU A 33 8.16 2.87 8.50
CA LEU A 33 6.98 2.44 7.78
C LEU A 33 7.40 1.79 6.46
N ARG A 34 6.90 0.59 6.18
CA ARG A 34 7.12 -0.11 4.91
C ARG A 34 5.90 0.02 4.01
N ILE A 35 6.17 0.30 2.73
CA ILE A 35 5.15 0.42 1.69
C ILE A 35 5.48 -0.61 0.61
N TYR A 36 4.50 -1.45 0.29
CA TYR A 36 4.62 -2.48 -0.74
C TYR A 36 3.52 -2.29 -1.78
N ALA A 37 3.84 -2.49 -3.04
CA ALA A 37 2.86 -2.41 -4.11
C ALA A 37 3.11 -3.48 -5.17
N GLU A 38 2.02 -3.95 -5.77
CA GLU A 38 2.04 -4.82 -6.95
C GLU A 38 1.04 -4.31 -7.97
N GLY A 39 1.43 -4.35 -9.23
CA GLY A 39 0.59 -3.95 -10.35
C GLY A 39 1.10 -4.52 -11.67
N PRO A 40 0.30 -4.45 -12.73
CA PRO A 40 0.59 -5.09 -14.02
C PRO A 40 1.75 -4.45 -14.80
N THR A 41 2.23 -3.27 -14.37
CA THR A 41 3.32 -2.54 -15.01
C THR A 41 4.11 -1.75 -13.97
N ASP A 42 5.37 -1.45 -14.26
CA ASP A 42 6.20 -0.58 -13.41
C ASP A 42 5.56 0.79 -13.18
N LYS A 43 4.88 1.35 -14.18
CA LYS A 43 4.16 2.61 -14.06
C LYS A 43 3.03 2.52 -13.04
N CYS A 44 2.31 1.40 -13.01
CA CYS A 44 1.27 1.15 -12.02
C CYS A 44 1.86 0.99 -10.61
N VAL A 45 2.93 0.20 -10.47
CA VAL A 45 3.64 0.02 -9.20
C VAL A 45 4.12 1.36 -8.65
N ARG A 46 4.81 2.17 -9.47
CA ARG A 46 5.28 3.51 -9.06
C ARG A 46 4.14 4.39 -8.57
N LYS A 47 3.04 4.45 -9.33
CA LYS A 47 1.85 5.21 -8.93
C LYS A 47 1.29 4.75 -7.58
N LEU A 48 1.24 3.44 -7.32
CA LEU A 48 0.76 2.91 -6.04
C LEU A 48 1.73 3.24 -4.89
N LEU A 49 3.04 3.18 -5.12
CA LEU A 49 4.05 3.58 -4.14
C LEU A 49 3.94 5.08 -3.80
N ASP A 50 3.81 5.94 -4.81
CA ASP A 50 3.64 7.39 -4.63
C ASP A 50 2.37 7.70 -3.80
N GLN A 51 1.29 6.96 -4.07
CA GLN A 51 0.06 7.04 -3.27
C GLN A 51 0.27 6.60 -1.82
N GLY A 52 0.96 5.46 -1.61
CA GLY A 52 1.30 4.97 -0.28
C GLY A 52 2.16 5.96 0.50
N GLN A 53 3.13 6.59 -0.16
CA GLN A 53 3.99 7.61 0.43
C GLN A 53 3.20 8.87 0.81
N SER A 54 2.34 9.34 -0.09
CA SER A 54 1.47 10.50 0.18
C SER A 54 0.57 10.27 1.40
N ILE A 55 0.01 9.07 1.55
CA ILE A 55 -0.79 8.68 2.73
C ILE A 55 0.06 8.73 4.01
N ALA A 56 1.29 8.20 3.96
CA ALA A 56 2.20 8.21 5.09
C ALA A 56 2.59 9.63 5.53
N GLU A 57 2.80 10.53 4.58
CA GLU A 57 3.20 11.92 4.83
C GLU A 57 2.07 12.78 5.40
N GLN A 58 0.80 12.47 5.07
CA GLN A 58 -0.37 13.16 5.61
C GLN A 58 -0.60 12.94 7.12
N THR A 59 0.09 11.96 7.72
CA THR A 59 -0.05 11.62 9.15
C THR A 59 1.06 12.23 10.01
N ARG A 60 1.77 13.25 9.50
CA ARG A 60 2.76 14.02 10.24
C ARG A 60 2.14 15.19 11.01
#